data_AF-A0AAP8GFF7-F1
#
_entry.id   AF-A0AAP8GFF7-F1
#
_cell.length_a   1.000
_cell.length_b   1.000
_cell.length_c   1.000
_cell.angle_alpha   90.00
_cell.angle_beta   90.00
_cell.angle_gamma   90.00
#
_symmetry.space_group_name_H-M   'P 1'
#
loop_
_entity.id
_entity.type
_entity.pdbx_description
1 polymer ?
#
loop_
_entity_poly.entity_id
_entity_poly.type
_entity_poly.pdbx_seq_one_letter_code
_entity_poly.pdbx_strand_id
1 'polypeptide(L)'
;GAIFGDDEVRVNCAAANLNIANGVARPQIFAFDTENALINVTGTASFASEQLDLTIDPESKGIRIITLRSPLYVRGTFKNPQAGVKAGPLIARGAVAAALATLLTPAAALLALISPSE
;
A
#
# COMPACT_ATOMS: atom_id res chain seq x y z
N GLY A 1 0.04 -8.15 -14.21
CA GLY A 1 -0.32 -6.72 -14.22
C GLY A 1 0.75 -5.98 -13.47
N ALA A 2 1.32 -4.94 -14.07
CA ALA A 2 2.33 -4.10 -13.42
C ALA A 2 1.66 -3.35 -12.25
N ILE A 3 2.00 -3.73 -11.02
CA ILE A 3 1.53 -3.07 -9.79
C ILE A 3 2.42 -1.87 -9.43
N PHE A 4 3.58 -1.77 -10.08
CA PHE A 4 4.52 -0.65 -9.96
C PHE A 4 4.48 0.11 -11.29
N GLY A 5 4.07 1.37 -11.26
CA GLY A 5 4.07 2.24 -12.44
C GLY A 5 5.51 2.54 -12.87
N ASP A 6 5.71 2.73 -14.17
CA ASP A 6 7.01 2.91 -14.85
C ASP A 6 7.73 4.25 -14.52
N ASP A 7 7.37 4.93 -13.44
CA ASP A 7 8.03 6.16 -12.99
C ASP A 7 9.12 5.82 -11.95
N GLU A 8 10.38 6.04 -12.32
CA GLU A 8 11.52 5.84 -11.44
C GLU A 8 11.54 6.93 -10.34
N VAL A 9 11.05 6.58 -9.14
CA VAL A 9 11.01 7.50 -8.01
C VAL A 9 12.35 7.47 -7.26
N ARG A 10 12.95 8.64 -7.04
CA ARG A 10 14.17 8.77 -6.24
C ARG A 10 13.92 8.33 -4.79
N VAL A 11 14.71 7.37 -4.31
CA VAL A 11 14.78 7.00 -2.90
C VAL A 11 15.79 7.92 -2.20
N ASN A 12 15.35 8.62 -1.16
CA ASN A 12 16.20 9.47 -0.33
C ASN A 12 16.95 8.63 0.70
N CYS A 13 16.23 7.77 1.42
CA CYS A 13 16.81 6.88 2.41
C CYS A 13 15.95 5.63 2.61
N ALA A 14 16.54 4.61 3.23
CA ALA A 14 15.84 3.41 3.65
C ALA A 14 16.31 3.03 5.05
N ALA A 15 15.37 2.67 5.92
CA ALA A 15 15.66 2.24 7.29
C ALA A 15 15.02 0.87 7.52
N ALA A 16 15.82 -0.08 8.01
CA ALA A 16 15.38 -1.42 8.33
C ALA A 16 15.96 -1.88 9.68
N ASN A 17 15.07 -2.25 10.58
CA ASN A 17 15.33 -2.94 11.84
C ASN A 17 14.40 -4.16 11.89
N LEU A 18 14.98 -5.36 11.78
CA LEU A 18 14.25 -6.61 11.74
C LEU A 18 14.61 -7.43 12.98
N ASN A 19 13.59 -7.89 13.71
CA ASN A 19 13.77 -8.92 14.72
C ASN A 19 13.58 -10.29 14.06
N ILE A 20 14.60 -11.14 14.09
CA ILE A 20 14.56 -12.49 13.54
C ILE A 20 14.68 -13.48 14.69
N ALA A 21 13.62 -14.26 14.91
CA ALA A 21 13.60 -15.30 15.93
C ALA A 21 12.94 -16.55 15.38
N ASN A 22 13.55 -17.72 15.59
CA ASN A 22 13.03 -19.02 15.17
C ASN A 22 12.65 -19.08 13.68
N GLY A 23 13.45 -18.44 12.81
CA GLY A 23 13.18 -18.40 11.37
C GLY A 23 12.02 -17.48 10.97
N VAL A 24 11.48 -16.65 11.87
CA VAL A 24 10.48 -15.63 11.55
C VAL A 24 11.10 -14.24 11.68
N ALA A 25 11.17 -13.51 10.57
CA ALA A 25 11.56 -12.12 10.51
C ALA A 25 10.34 -11.20 10.70
N ARG A 26 10.45 -10.27 11.66
CA ARG A 26 9.46 -9.25 11.97
C ARG A 26 10.11 -7.86 11.89
N PRO A 27 9.70 -7.00 10.95
CA PRO A 27 10.16 -5.62 10.91
C PRO A 27 9.65 -4.85 12.13
N GLN A 28 10.57 -4.27 12.90
CA GLN A 28 10.29 -3.24 13.90
C GLN A 28 10.27 -1.86 13.22
N ILE A 29 11.19 -1.66 12.27
CA ILE A 29 11.23 -0.51 11.37
C ILE A 29 11.52 -1.09 10.00
N PHE A 30 10.68 -0.82 9.00
CA PHE A 30 11.04 -1.09 7.62
C PHE A 30 10.36 -0.06 6.74
N ALA A 31 11.09 1.00 6.42
CA ALA A 31 10.56 2.15 5.72
C ALA A 31 11.50 2.62 4.62
N PHE A 32 10.91 3.09 3.53
CA PHE A 32 11.63 3.72 2.42
C PHE A 32 11.13 5.15 2.28
N ASP A 33 12.04 6.10 2.42
CA ASP A 33 11.76 7.49 2.16
C ASP A 33 12.05 7.80 0.69
N THR A 34 11.03 8.25 -0.03
CA THR A 34 11.18 8.70 -1.41
C THR A 34 10.88 10.19 -1.49
N GLU A 35 11.20 10.80 -2.63
CA GLU A 35 10.84 12.19 -2.91
C GLU A 35 9.32 12.44 -2.76
N ASN A 36 8.50 11.42 -3.06
CA ASN A 36 7.06 11.56 -3.16
C ASN A 36 6.26 10.93 -2.00
N ALA A 37 6.85 9.98 -1.26
CA ALA A 37 6.15 9.22 -0.23
C ALA A 37 7.10 8.58 0.79
N LEU A 38 6.63 8.40 2.02
CA LEU A 38 7.20 7.48 2.99
C LEU A 38 6.49 6.12 2.85
N ILE A 39 7.22 5.07 2.49
CA ILE A 39 6.67 3.73 2.28
C ILE A 39 6.98 2.89 3.49
N ASN A 40 5.97 2.57 4.30
CA ASN A 40 6.11 1.72 5.49
C ASN A 40 5.76 0.26 5.15
N VAL A 41 6.56 -0.69 5.63
CA VAL A 41 6.33 -2.12 5.43
C VAL A 41 6.19 -2.82 6.78
N THR A 42 5.06 -3.48 6.99
CA THR A 42 4.73 -4.19 8.23
C THR A 42 4.37 -5.64 7.93
N GLY A 43 4.28 -6.49 8.96
CA GLY A 43 3.89 -7.89 8.83
C GLY A 43 4.99 -8.86 9.22
N THR A 44 5.02 -10.05 8.62
CA THR A 44 6.00 -11.09 8.97
C THR A 44 6.46 -11.86 7.74
N ALA A 45 7.71 -12.33 7.78
CA ALA A 45 8.26 -13.26 6.80
C ALA A 45 8.82 -14.48 7.56
N SER A 46 8.21 -15.65 7.36
CA SER A 46 8.56 -16.88 8.05
C SER A 46 9.29 -17.85 7.12
N PHE A 47 10.60 -17.94 7.26
CA PHE A 47 11.43 -18.92 6.55
C PHE A 47 11.16 -20.35 7.03
N ALA A 48 10.76 -20.52 8.30
CA ALA A 48 10.44 -21.83 8.87
C ALA A 48 9.19 -22.46 8.23
N SER A 49 8.20 -21.65 7.86
CA SER A 49 6.95 -22.11 7.23
C SER A 49 6.83 -21.73 5.76
N GLU A 50 7.89 -21.18 5.17
CA GLU A 50 7.91 -20.62 3.80
C GLU A 50 6.74 -19.67 3.51
N GLN A 51 6.34 -18.83 4.48
CA GLN A 51 5.21 -17.90 4.35
C GLN A 51 5.62 -16.43 4.43
N LEU A 52 4.99 -15.62 3.60
CA LEU A 52 5.11 -14.18 3.54
C LEU A 52 3.73 -13.57 3.83
N ASP A 53 3.67 -12.59 4.73
CA ASP A 53 2.50 -11.73 4.92
C ASP A 53 3.00 -10.34 5.27
N LEU A 54 3.26 -9.54 4.23
CA LEU A 54 3.71 -8.17 4.35
C LEU A 54 2.61 -7.23 3.89
N THR A 55 2.43 -6.13 4.60
CA THR A 55 1.61 -4.98 4.18
C THR A 55 2.54 -3.83 3.85
N ILE A 56 2.34 -3.21 2.70
CA ILE A 56 3.05 -2.01 2.26
C ILE A 56 2.04 -0.86 2.34
N ASP A 57 2.33 0.13 3.17
CA ASP A 57 1.50 1.30 3.41
C ASP A 57 2.27 2.57 2.99
N PRO A 58 1.98 3.10 1.79
CA PRO A 58 2.59 4.33 1.30
C PRO A 58 1.86 5.58 1.81
N GLU A 59 2.57 6.41 2.57
CA GLU A 59 2.12 7.73 3.03
C GLU A 59 2.66 8.82 2.09
N SER A 60 1.77 9.49 1.36
CA SER A 60 2.16 10.51 0.36
C SER A 60 2.68 11.78 1.02
N LYS A 61 3.81 12.31 0.51
CA LYS A 61 4.33 13.62 0.89
C LYS A 61 3.76 14.69 -0.04
N GLY A 62 2.61 15.26 0.33
CA GLY A 62 1.97 16.38 -0.36
C GLY A 62 0.77 16.05 -1.26
N ILE A 63 0.18 17.09 -1.84
CA ILE A 63 -1.06 17.01 -2.63
C ILE A 63 -0.75 16.56 -4.07
N ARG A 64 -0.76 15.25 -4.33
CA ARG A 64 -0.72 14.72 -5.69
C ARG A 64 -1.87 13.74 -5.95
N ILE A 65 -2.43 13.85 -7.16
CA ILE A 65 -3.71 13.27 -7.61
C ILE A 65 -3.52 11.85 -8.20
N ILE A 66 -2.29 11.34 -8.29
CA ILE A 66 -1.97 10.13 -9.07
C ILE A 66 -1.58 8.96 -8.14
N THR A 67 -2.56 8.09 -7.90
CA THR A 67 -2.52 6.64 -7.72
C THR A 67 -1.30 5.96 -7.04
N LEU A 68 -1.34 5.82 -5.70
CA LEU A 68 -1.09 4.55 -4.96
C LEU A 68 -1.23 4.77 -3.42
N ARG A 69 -2.41 5.16 -2.91
CA ARG A 69 -2.66 5.27 -1.44
C ARG A 69 -3.34 4.03 -0.85
N SER A 70 -3.53 3.00 -1.66
CA SER A 70 -4.20 1.78 -1.22
C SER A 70 -3.14 0.86 -0.63
N PRO A 71 -3.24 0.46 0.65
CA PRO A 71 -2.26 -0.43 1.23
C PRO A 71 -2.19 -1.69 0.37
N LEU A 72 -0.97 -2.02 -0.05
CA LEU A 72 -0.70 -3.23 -0.79
C LEU A 72 -0.39 -4.34 0.22
N TYR A 73 -0.64 -5.58 -0.17
CA TYR A 73 -0.18 -6.73 0.56
C TYR A 73 0.64 -7.62 -0.36
N VAL A 74 1.61 -8.31 0.22
CA VAL A 74 2.35 -9.40 -0.41
C VAL A 74 2.17 -10.61 0.49
N ARG A 75 1.46 -11.62 -0.01
CA ARG A 75 1.09 -12.82 0.75
C ARG A 75 1.46 -14.09 0.01
N GLY A 76 1.47 -15.22 0.71
CA GLY A 76 1.69 -16.54 0.09
C GLY A 76 3.07 -17.07 0.41
N THR A 77 3.65 -17.87 -0.48
CA THR A 77 4.96 -18.47 -0.24
C THR A 77 6.08 -17.64 -0.86
N PHE A 78 7.32 -17.83 -0.39
CA PHE A 78 8.48 -17.20 -1.03
C PHE A 78 8.63 -17.60 -2.49
N LYS A 79 8.23 -18.84 -2.85
CA LYS A 79 8.25 -19.33 -4.22
C LYS A 79 7.15 -18.71 -5.10
N ASN A 80 6.00 -18.37 -4.53
CA ASN A 80 4.89 -17.78 -5.28
C ASN A 80 4.23 -16.64 -4.47
N PRO A 81 4.91 -15.49 -4.36
CA PRO A 81 4.37 -14.34 -3.65
C PRO A 81 3.23 -13.71 -4.46
N GLN A 82 2.08 -13.54 -3.82
CA GLN A 82 0.89 -12.92 -4.37
C GLN A 82 0.82 -11.48 -3.86
N ALA A 83 1.13 -10.52 -4.74
CA ALA A 83 0.94 -9.11 -4.47
C ALA A 83 -0.48 -8.68 -4.85
N GLY A 84 -1.13 -7.89 -4.01
CA GLY A 84 -2.47 -7.38 -4.25
C GLY A 84 -2.77 -6.07 -3.51
N VAL A 85 -3.87 -5.43 -3.88
CA VAL A 85 -4.40 -4.23 -3.20
C VAL A 85 -5.38 -4.66 -2.11
N LYS A 86 -5.33 -4.04 -0.92
CA LYS A 86 -6.36 -4.29 0.10
C LYS A 86 -7.71 -3.79 -0.42
N ALA A 87 -8.66 -4.72 -0.60
CA ALA A 87 -9.98 -4.42 -1.15
C ALA A 87 -10.84 -3.55 -0.22
N GLY A 88 -10.62 -3.57 1.11
CA GLY A 88 -11.46 -2.84 2.08
C GLY A 88 -11.58 -1.34 1.79
N PRO A 89 -10.46 -0.59 1.78
CA PRO A 89 -10.48 0.84 1.43
C PRO A 89 -11.03 1.12 0.03
N LEU A 90 -10.85 0.20 -0.93
CA LEU A 90 -11.36 0.33 -2.29
C LEU A 90 -12.88 0.17 -2.35
N ILE A 91 -13.43 -0.81 -1.65
CA ILE A 91 -14.88 -1.05 -1.55
C ILE A 91 -15.57 0.14 -0.89
N ALA A 92 -15.00 0.67 0.20
CA ALA A 92 -15.54 1.84 0.88
C ALA A 92 -15.61 3.07 -0.06
N ARG A 93 -14.53 3.35 -0.79
CA ARG A 93 -14.49 4.43 -1.79
C ARG A 93 -15.52 4.20 -2.91
N GLY A 94 -15.66 2.96 -3.40
CA GLY A 94 -16.65 2.60 -4.42
C GLY A 94 -18.08 2.80 -3.95
N ALA A 95 -18.39 2.43 -2.70
CA ALA A 95 -19.72 2.62 -2.11
C ALA A 95 -20.07 4.11 -1.96
N VAL A 96 -19.12 4.93 -1.48
CA VAL A 96 -19.31 6.39 -1.38
C VAL A 96 -19.47 7.01 -2.77
N ALA A 97 -18.63 6.62 -3.74
CA ALA A 97 -18.74 7.10 -5.12
C ALA A 97 -20.11 6.79 -5.73
N ALA A 98 -20.62 5.56 -5.54
CA ALA A 98 -21.93 5.16 -6.02
C ALA A 98 -23.06 5.97 -5.35
N ALA A 99 -22.98 6.20 -4.03
CA ALA A 99 -23.96 7.02 -3.32
C ALA A 99 -23.95 8.48 -3.82
N LEU A 100 -22.77 9.08 -4.02
CA LEU A 100 -22.66 10.44 -4.56
C LEU A 100 -23.17 10.53 -6.00
N ALA A 101 -22.94 9.50 -6.82
CA ALA A 101 -23.43 9.42 -8.18
C ALA A 101 -24.96 9.41 -8.25
N THR A 102 -25.61 8.67 -7.35
CA THR A 102 -27.06 8.50 -7.33
C THR A 102 -27.80 9.64 -6.64
N LEU A 103 -27.22 10.21 -5.57
CA LEU A 103 -27.86 11.26 -4.76
C LEU A 103 -27.67 12.67 -5.33
N LEU A 104 -26.52 12.95 -5.95
CA LEU A 104 -26.17 14.28 -6.44
C LEU A 104 -26.15 14.29 -7.96
N THR A 105 -25.07 13.79 -8.55
CA THR A 105 -24.87 13.69 -10.00
C THR A 105 -23.78 12.66 -10.29
N PRO A 106 -23.74 12.05 -11.49
CA PRO A 106 -22.62 11.18 -11.88
C PRO A 106 -21.25 11.84 -11.75
N ALA A 107 -21.16 13.16 -11.97
CA ALA A 107 -19.92 13.93 -11.79
C ALA A 107 -19.47 14.01 -10.32
N ALA A 108 -20.39 13.97 -9.35
CA ALA A 108 -20.06 14.01 -7.93
C ALA A 108 -19.35 12.74 -7.44
N ALA A 109 -19.43 11.62 -8.17
CA ALA A 109 -18.67 10.40 -7.87
C ALA A 109 -17.15 10.62 -7.88
N LEU A 110 -16.67 11.60 -8.67
CA LEU A 110 -15.26 11.96 -8.74
C LEU A 110 -14.73 12.52 -7.41
N LEU A 111 -15.59 13.11 -6.57
CA LEU A 111 -15.22 13.61 -5.25
C LEU A 111 -14.80 12.49 -4.31
N ALA A 112 -15.35 11.27 -4.45
CA ALA A 112 -14.94 10.10 -3.67
C ALA A 112 -13.59 9.51 -4.13
N LEU A 113 -13.12 9.89 -5.33
CA LEU A 113 -11.83 9.50 -5.87
C LEU A 113 -10.73 10.51 -5.50
N ILE A 114 -11.12 11.76 -5.23
CA ILE A 114 -10.25 12.78 -4.65
C ILE A 114 -10.02 12.41 -3.19
N SER A 115 -8.77 12.12 -2.83
CA SER A 115 -8.44 11.81 -1.44
C SER A 115 -7.85 13.05 -0.75
N PRO A 116 -8.39 13.46 0.43
CA PRO A 116 -7.83 14.54 1.22
C PRO A 116 -6.38 14.25 1.56
N SER A 117 -5.51 15.25 1.44
CA SER A 117 -4.20 15.25 2.06
C SER A 117 -4.39 15.60 3.53
N GLU A 118 -4.22 14.63 4.41
CA GLU A 118 -3.83 14.91 5.80
C GLU A 118 -2.40 14.42 6.00
#